data_AF-A0A2N6VJ00-F1
#
_entry.id   AF-A0A2N6VJ00-F1
#
_cell.length_a   1.000
_cell.length_b   1.000
_cell.length_c   1.000
_cell.angle_alpha   90.00
_cell.angle_beta   90.00
_cell.angle_gamma   90.00
#
_symmetry.space_group_name_H-M   'P 1'
#
loop_
_entity.id
_entity.type
_entity.pdbx_description
1 polymer ?
#
loop_
_entity_poly.entity_id
_entity_poly.type
_entity_poly.pdbx_seq_one_letter_code
_entity_poly.pdbx_strand_id
1 'polypeptide(L)'
;RVKDRPQWLACLDYLRPGDTLMVRRLDRIAGSETMAIQTINELHERGVNIKSLTEPDIDTTTPMGRALFGIVAVFAQLRVDTIRDIAKVLGVGASSVSRALAKVDDEAEATVSP
;
A
#
# COMPACT_ATOMS: atom_id res chain seq x y z
N ARG A 1 -12.48 -5.60 -3.61
CA ARG A 1 -12.64 -4.42 -4.49
C ARG A 1 -11.58 -4.26 -5.58
N VAL A 2 -10.49 -5.06 -5.64
CA VAL A 2 -9.59 -5.06 -6.83
C VAL A 2 -10.26 -5.74 -8.04
N LYS A 3 -11.04 -6.82 -7.80
CA LYS A 3 -11.87 -7.51 -8.82
C LYS A 3 -12.95 -6.64 -9.47
N ASP A 4 -13.27 -5.47 -8.90
CA ASP A 4 -14.34 -4.57 -9.37
C ASP A 4 -13.82 -3.39 -10.19
N ARG A 5 -12.53 -3.40 -10.58
CA ARG A 5 -11.85 -2.29 -11.30
C ARG A 5 -11.29 -2.76 -12.64
N PRO A 6 -12.12 -2.92 -13.68
CA PRO A 6 -11.69 -3.49 -14.95
C PRO A 6 -10.58 -2.67 -15.64
N GLN A 7 -10.60 -1.35 -15.50
CA GLN A 7 -9.54 -0.49 -16.06
C GLN A 7 -8.21 -0.62 -15.33
N TRP A 8 -8.24 -0.90 -14.02
CA TRP A 8 -7.02 -1.17 -13.26
C TRP A 8 -6.40 -2.49 -13.69
N LEU A 9 -7.21 -3.53 -13.84
CA LEU A 9 -6.75 -4.83 -14.32
C LEU A 9 -6.19 -4.74 -15.75
N ALA A 10 -6.87 -4.03 -16.66
CA ALA A 10 -6.36 -3.83 -18.02
C ALA A 10 -5.04 -3.02 -18.05
N CYS A 11 -4.90 -2.03 -17.15
CA CYS A 11 -3.65 -1.30 -16.98
C CYS A 11 -2.54 -2.23 -16.48
N LEU A 12 -2.82 -3.06 -15.48
CA LEU A 12 -1.90 -4.07 -14.99
C LEU A 12 -1.52 -5.04 -16.11
N ASP A 13 -2.44 -5.53 -16.94
CA ASP A 13 -2.09 -6.45 -18.04
C ASP A 13 -1.23 -5.79 -19.12
N TYR A 14 -1.37 -4.47 -19.32
CA TYR A 14 -0.58 -3.73 -20.30
C TYR A 14 0.87 -3.47 -19.84
N LEU A 15 1.08 -3.27 -18.53
CA LEU A 15 2.38 -2.90 -17.96
C LEU A 15 3.43 -4.01 -18.08
N ARG A 16 4.62 -3.61 -18.54
CA ARG A 16 5.80 -4.48 -18.69
C ARG A 16 6.89 -4.12 -17.68
N PRO A 17 7.79 -5.06 -17.34
CA PRO A 17 8.96 -4.74 -16.54
C PRO A 17 9.76 -3.59 -17.16
N GLY A 18 10.15 -2.61 -16.33
CA GLY A 18 10.82 -1.37 -16.75
C GLY A 18 9.88 -0.20 -17.02
N ASP A 19 8.57 -0.43 -17.19
CA ASP A 19 7.60 0.65 -17.36
C ASP A 19 7.49 1.50 -16.08
N THR A 20 7.01 2.73 -16.25
CA THR A 20 6.68 3.62 -15.12
C THR A 20 5.20 3.96 -15.16
N LEU A 21 4.46 3.49 -14.17
CA LEU A 21 3.07 3.87 -13.95
C LEU A 21 3.01 5.25 -13.30
N MET A 22 2.53 6.23 -14.06
CA MET A 22 2.28 7.58 -13.54
C MET A 22 0.87 7.68 -12.99
N VAL A 23 0.76 8.16 -11.75
CA VAL A 23 -0.51 8.25 -11.02
C VAL A 23 -0.69 9.68 -10.54
N ARG A 24 -1.93 10.20 -10.51
CA ARG A 24 -2.15 11.54 -9.96
C ARG A 24 -1.77 11.60 -8.48
N ARG A 25 -2.29 10.64 -7.72
CA ARG A 25 -2.03 10.40 -6.30
C ARG A 25 -2.18 8.92 -6.00
N LEU A 26 -1.45 8.43 -5.00
CA LEU A 26 -1.50 7.02 -4.61
C LEU A 26 -2.85 6.61 -4.00
N ASP A 27 -3.47 7.49 -3.19
CA ASP A 27 -4.78 7.29 -2.55
C ASP A 27 -5.93 7.01 -3.54
N ARG A 28 -5.83 7.49 -4.79
CA ARG A 28 -6.84 7.27 -5.84
C ARG A 28 -6.82 5.86 -6.41
N ILE A 29 -5.69 5.19 -6.32
CA ILE A 29 -5.55 3.80 -6.73
C ILE A 29 -5.74 2.91 -5.52
N ALA A 30 -5.26 3.33 -4.37
CA ALA A 30 -5.40 2.60 -3.15
C ALA A 30 -6.30 3.32 -2.16
N GLY A 31 -7.58 2.95 -2.15
CA GLY A 31 -8.58 3.53 -1.23
C GLY A 31 -8.38 3.17 0.25
N SER A 32 -7.20 2.68 0.62
CA SER A 32 -6.75 2.42 2.00
C SER A 32 -5.22 2.27 2.00
N GLU A 33 -4.57 2.56 3.13
CA GLU A 33 -3.11 2.40 3.28
C GLU A 33 -2.65 0.97 2.94
N THR A 34 -3.38 -0.06 3.43
CA THR A 34 -3.07 -1.47 3.13
C THR A 34 -3.12 -1.77 1.63
N MET A 35 -4.09 -1.21 0.91
CA MET A 35 -4.20 -1.38 -0.54
C MET A 35 -3.06 -0.65 -1.27
N ALA A 36 -2.55 0.45 -0.71
CA ALA A 36 -1.47 1.24 -1.29
C ALA A 36 -0.19 0.44 -1.27
N ILE A 37 0.14 -0.05 -0.09
CA ILE A 37 1.23 -0.99 0.14
C ILE A 37 1.15 -2.16 -0.84
N GLN A 38 0.01 -2.86 -0.89
CA GLN A 38 -0.15 -4.05 -1.72
C GLN A 38 0.06 -3.72 -3.20
N THR A 39 -0.53 -2.61 -3.66
CA THR A 39 -0.40 -2.15 -5.04
C THR A 39 1.06 -1.88 -5.39
N ILE A 40 1.79 -1.18 -4.53
CA ILE A 40 3.17 -0.85 -4.87
C ILE A 40 4.08 -2.08 -4.76
N ASN A 41 3.86 -2.96 -3.78
CA ASN A 41 4.58 -4.25 -3.70
C ASN A 41 4.35 -5.09 -4.97
N GLU A 42 3.11 -5.20 -5.43
CA GLU A 42 2.76 -5.92 -6.67
C GLU A 42 3.47 -5.31 -7.88
N LEU A 43 3.48 -3.98 -8.03
CA LEU A 43 4.19 -3.31 -9.12
C LEU A 43 5.71 -3.54 -9.02
N HIS A 44 6.27 -3.49 -7.82
CA HIS A 44 7.69 -3.73 -7.57
C HIS A 44 8.11 -5.16 -7.92
N GLU A 45 7.35 -6.17 -7.49
CA GLU A 45 7.60 -7.58 -7.84
C GLU A 45 7.56 -7.81 -9.36
N ARG A 46 6.77 -7.01 -10.08
CA ARG A 46 6.68 -7.02 -11.53
C ARG A 46 7.76 -6.20 -12.23
N GLY A 47 8.65 -5.54 -11.48
CA GLY A 47 9.68 -4.65 -12.03
C GLY A 47 9.12 -3.37 -12.66
N VAL A 48 7.92 -2.95 -12.26
CA VAL A 48 7.26 -1.73 -12.73
C VAL A 48 7.52 -0.61 -11.73
N ASN A 49 7.97 0.54 -12.21
CA ASN A 49 8.14 1.73 -11.39
C ASN A 49 6.79 2.43 -11.20
N ILE A 50 6.59 3.07 -10.06
CA ILE A 50 5.51 4.01 -9.79
C ILE A 50 6.05 5.43 -9.60
N LYS A 51 5.30 6.41 -10.11
CA LYS A 51 5.53 7.83 -9.89
C LYS A 51 4.23 8.58 -9.63
N SER A 52 4.14 9.31 -8.53
CA SER A 52 3.03 10.24 -8.28
C SER A 52 3.31 11.60 -8.91
N LEU A 53 2.27 12.21 -9.49
CA LEU A 53 2.35 13.54 -10.10
C LEU A 53 2.20 14.67 -9.07
N THR A 54 1.57 14.40 -7.93
CA THR A 54 1.40 15.41 -6.87
C THR A 54 2.20 15.12 -5.61
N GLU A 55 2.78 13.92 -5.49
CA GLU A 55 3.60 13.51 -4.35
C GLU A 55 5.02 13.22 -4.86
N PRO A 56 5.90 14.24 -4.93
CA PRO A 56 7.23 14.10 -5.55
C PRO A 56 8.09 13.02 -4.89
N ASP A 57 7.86 12.75 -3.61
CA ASP A 57 8.59 11.74 -2.83
C ASP A 57 8.25 10.30 -3.25
N ILE A 58 7.15 10.11 -3.97
CA ILE A 58 6.73 8.82 -4.52
C ILE A 58 7.24 8.73 -5.96
N ASP A 59 8.55 8.57 -6.13
CA ASP A 59 9.22 8.39 -7.42
C ASP A 59 10.27 7.26 -7.37
N THR A 60 9.84 6.05 -7.74
CA THR A 60 10.70 4.85 -7.80
C THR A 60 11.63 4.81 -9.01
N THR A 61 11.61 5.81 -9.90
CA THR A 61 12.60 5.91 -10.98
C THR A 61 13.98 6.34 -10.45
N THR A 62 14.02 6.98 -9.27
CA THR A 62 15.25 7.45 -8.62
C THR A 62 15.84 6.42 -7.66
N PRO A 63 17.17 6.36 -7.45
CA PRO A 63 17.78 5.45 -6.47
C PRO A 63 17.25 5.68 -5.04
N MET A 64 17.09 6.94 -4.64
CA MET A 64 16.55 7.30 -3.32
C MET A 64 15.09 6.86 -3.17
N GLY A 65 14.26 7.15 -4.17
CA GLY A 65 12.84 6.75 -4.12
C GLY A 65 12.66 5.23 -4.13
N ARG A 66 13.52 4.46 -4.81
CA ARG A 66 13.53 2.98 -4.67
C ARG A 66 13.91 2.54 -3.26
N ALA A 67 14.90 3.17 -2.64
CA ALA A 67 15.32 2.85 -1.28
C ALA A 67 14.22 3.14 -0.26
N LEU A 68 13.63 4.35 -0.30
CA LEU A 68 12.50 4.74 0.54
C LEU A 68 11.31 3.80 0.34
N PHE A 69 11.02 3.46 -0.92
CA PHE A 69 9.95 2.51 -1.23
C PHE A 69 10.21 1.13 -0.60
N GLY A 70 11.43 0.59 -0.73
CA GLY A 70 11.80 -0.69 -0.12
C GLY A 70 11.63 -0.69 1.40
N ILE A 71 11.99 0.41 2.07
CA ILE A 71 11.79 0.57 3.52
C ILE A 71 10.30 0.54 3.88
N VAL A 72 9.46 1.28 3.14
CA VAL A 72 8.00 1.28 3.34
C VAL A 72 7.41 -0.11 3.12
N ALA A 73 7.85 -0.81 2.07
CA ALA A 73 7.43 -2.18 1.77
C ALA A 73 7.73 -3.15 2.92
N VAL A 74 8.93 -3.05 3.52
CA VAL A 74 9.33 -3.86 4.68
C VAL A 74 8.43 -3.58 5.89
N PHE A 75 8.22 -2.30 6.25
CA PHE A 75 7.34 -1.95 7.37
C PHE A 75 5.91 -2.44 7.17
N ALA A 76 5.44 -2.37 5.93
CA ALA A 76 4.12 -2.79 5.61
C ALA A 76 3.93 -4.31 5.69
N GLN A 77 4.95 -5.09 5.29
CA GLN A 77 4.97 -6.53 5.49
C GLN A 77 4.99 -6.87 6.98
N LEU A 78 5.80 -6.17 7.78
CA LEU A 78 5.84 -6.34 9.24
C LEU A 78 4.47 -6.08 9.89
N ARG A 79 3.73 -5.07 9.42
CA ARG A 79 2.37 -4.79 9.90
C ARG A 79 1.43 -5.96 9.60
N VAL A 80 1.48 -6.51 8.39
CA VAL A 80 0.66 -7.67 8.01
C VAL A 80 0.98 -8.88 8.88
N ASP A 81 2.26 -9.15 9.12
CA ASP A 81 2.70 -10.27 9.95
C ASP A 81 2.27 -10.07 11.42
N THR A 82 2.41 -8.85 11.96
CA THR A 82 1.94 -8.49 13.30
C THR A 82 0.44 -8.72 13.46
N ILE A 83 -0.37 -8.31 12.49
CA ILE A 83 -1.83 -8.55 12.50
C ILE A 83 -2.13 -10.06 12.50
N ARG A 84 -1.37 -10.85 11.73
CA ARG A 84 -1.54 -12.30 11.67
C ARG A 84 -1.18 -12.97 13.00
N ASP A 85 -0.11 -12.51 13.64
CA ASP A 85 0.31 -13.03 14.95
C ASP A 85 -0.71 -12.73 16.03
N ILE A 86 -1.23 -11.49 16.09
CA ILE A 86 -2.30 -11.12 17.02
C ILE A 86 -3.55 -11.97 16.78
N ALA A 87 -3.96 -12.15 15.53
CA ALA A 87 -5.10 -12.98 15.16
C ALA A 87 -4.93 -14.43 15.65
N LYS A 88 -3.72 -14.98 15.52
CA LYS A 88 -3.39 -16.33 15.97
C LYS A 88 -3.42 -16.45 17.51
N VAL A 89 -2.85 -15.49 18.23
CA VAL A 89 -2.83 -15.49 19.70
C VAL A 89 -4.23 -15.35 20.29
N LEU A 90 -5.06 -14.49 19.69
CA LEU A 90 -6.42 -14.22 20.17
C LEU A 90 -7.48 -15.20 19.65
N GLY A 91 -7.14 -16.05 18.69
CA GLY A 91 -8.08 -16.99 18.07
C GLY A 91 -9.18 -16.31 17.24
N VAL A 92 -8.89 -15.13 16.67
CA VAL A 92 -9.84 -14.34 15.87
C VAL A 92 -9.37 -14.20 14.43
N GLY A 93 -10.27 -13.75 13.53
CA GLY A 93 -9.89 -13.45 12.15
C GLY A 93 -9.03 -12.19 12.03
N ALA A 94 -8.05 -12.19 11.12
CA ALA A 94 -7.21 -11.02 10.81
C ALA A 94 -8.02 -9.76 10.45
N SER A 95 -9.16 -9.93 9.77
CA SER A 95 -10.08 -8.83 9.44
C SER A 95 -10.72 -8.18 10.68
N SER A 96 -10.94 -8.94 11.74
CA SER A 96 -11.42 -8.42 13.02
C SER A 96 -10.35 -7.60 13.73
N VAL A 97 -9.09 -8.11 13.73
CA VAL A 97 -7.94 -7.40 14.29
C VAL A 97 -7.69 -6.08 13.55
N SER A 98 -7.60 -6.12 12.21
CA SER A 98 -7.40 -4.90 11.41
C SER A 98 -8.48 -3.85 11.66
N ARG A 99 -9.74 -4.25 11.82
CA ARG A 99 -10.84 -3.31 12.11
C ARG A 99 -10.73 -2.70 13.51
N ALA A 100 -10.28 -3.47 14.49
CA ALA A 100 -10.07 -2.97 15.84
C ALA A 100 -8.88 -2.00 15.89
N LEU A 101 -7.76 -2.33 15.24
CA LEU A 101 -6.58 -1.45 15.16
C LEU A 101 -6.89 -0.15 14.42
N ALA A 102 -7.62 -0.21 13.30
CA ALA A 102 -8.03 1.00 12.57
C ALA A 102 -8.85 1.97 13.44
N LYS A 103 -9.71 1.46 14.33
CA LYS A 103 -10.46 2.31 15.27
C LYS A 103 -9.54 2.99 16.30
N VAL A 104 -8.50 2.29 16.76
CA VAL A 104 -7.52 2.84 17.71
C VAL A 104 -6.67 3.91 17.04
N ASP A 105 -6.25 3.68 15.79
CA ASP A 105 -5.49 4.67 15.01
C ASP A 105 -6.32 5.94 14.74
N ASP A 106 -7.60 5.79 14.36
CA ASP A 106 -8.54 6.91 14.17
C ASP A 106 -8.75 7.70 15.48
N GLU A 107 -8.87 7.02 16.62
CA GLU A 107 -9.01 7.65 17.94
C GLU A 107 -7.72 8.38 18.35
N ALA A 108 -6.55 7.82 18.06
CA ALA A 108 -5.26 8.44 18.34
C ALA A 108 -5.05 9.72 17.50
N GLU A 109 -5.35 9.70 16.20
CA GLU A 109 -5.28 10.90 15.35
C GLU A 109 -6.27 11.99 15.80
N ALA A 110 -7.48 11.60 16.23
CA ALA A 110 -8.48 12.54 16.76
C ALA A 110 -8.04 13.22 18.07
N THR A 111 -7.23 12.56 18.89
CA THR A 111 -6.65 13.18 20.11
C THR A 111 -5.41 14.05 19.88
N VAL A 112 -4.76 13.94 18.73
CA VAL A 112 -3.51 14.68 18.42
C VAL A 112 -3.78 15.96 17.61
N SER A 113 -4.97 16.14 17.06
CA SER A 113 -5.41 17.44 16.50
C SER A 113 -6.20 18.27 17.53
N PRO A 114 -5.78 19.50 17.86
CA PRO A 114 -6.61 20.47 18.58
C PRO A 114 -7.73 21.06 17.71
#